data_AF-A0A7Y7HAF7-F1
#
_entry.id   AF-A0A7Y7HAF7-F1
#
_cell.length_a   1.000
_cell.length_b   1.000
_cell.length_c   1.000
_cell.angle_alpha   90.00
_cell.angle_beta   90.00
_cell.angle_gamma   90.00
#
_symmetry.space_group_name_H-M   'P 1'
#
loop_
_entity.id
_entity.type
_entity.pdbx_description
1 polymer ?
#
loop_
_entity_poly.entity_id
_entity_poly.type
_entity_poly.pdbx_seq_one_letter_code
_entity_poly.pdbx_strand_id
1 'polypeptide(L)'
;MENMKSLADQLREELGKPGAGNAKKGMKSKPARSVPAILQAIMDYDNSDHKSMVHARFNADQVALMARFKIATNIDTTKLVAFAVNYLFDQHPELKKAITQFMQNSNL
;
A
#
# COMPACT_ATOMS: atom_id res chain seq x y z
N MET A 1 27.03 24.77 53.15
CA MET A 1 27.28 23.56 52.36
C MET A 1 25.99 23.14 51.71
N GLU A 2 26.10 22.60 50.51
CA GLU A 2 25.11 22.68 49.42
C GLU A 2 23.84 21.87 49.68
N ASN A 3 22.68 22.49 49.38
CA ASN A 3 21.36 21.87 49.45
C ASN A 3 21.19 20.87 48.30
N MET A 4 21.77 19.68 48.42
CA MET A 4 21.60 18.59 47.46
C MET A 4 20.23 17.91 47.70
N LYS A 5 19.15 18.53 47.20
CA LYS A 5 17.83 17.88 47.16
C LYS A 5 17.92 16.60 46.33
N SER A 6 17.48 15.48 46.91
CA SER A 6 17.50 14.16 46.25
C SER A 6 16.60 14.15 45.02
N LEU A 7 16.99 13.38 44.00
CA LEU A 7 16.16 13.12 42.80
C LEU A 7 14.76 12.59 43.17
N ALA A 8 14.66 11.87 44.29
CA ALA A 8 13.39 11.38 44.80
C ALA A 8 12.48 12.49 45.36
N ASP A 9 13.06 13.56 45.91
CA ASP A 9 12.29 14.71 46.40
C ASP A 9 11.80 15.58 45.24
N GLN A 10 12.59 15.70 44.17
CA GLN A 10 12.18 16.38 42.94
C GLN A 10 10.98 15.68 42.28
N LEU A 11 10.99 14.35 42.23
CA LEU A 11 9.89 13.55 41.67
C LEU A 11 8.59 13.69 42.48
N ARG A 12 8.67 13.84 43.80
CA ARG A 12 7.49 14.09 44.66
C ARG A 12 6.92 15.50 44.49
N GLU A 13 7.78 16.50 44.31
CA GLU A 13 7.34 17.88 44.03
C GLU A 13 6.63 17.99 42.66
N GLU A 14 7.08 17.24 41.64
CA GLU A 14 6.46 17.24 40.30
C GLU A 14 5.09 16.52 40.27
N LEU A 15 4.94 15.42 41.01
CA LEU A 15 3.68 14.65 41.05
C LEU A 15 2.55 15.34 41.84
N GLY A 16 2.87 16.39 42.62
CA GLY A 16 1.92 17.11 43.46
C GLY A 16 1.23 18.31 42.80
N LYS A 17 1.54 18.65 41.54
CA LYS A 17 0.96 19.82 40.85
C LYS A 17 0.06 19.41 39.68
N PRO A 18 -1.26 19.27 39.88
CA PRO A 18 -2.18 19.15 38.76
C PRO A 18 -2.40 20.51 38.10
N GLY A 19 -1.84 20.68 36.90
CA GLY A 19 -2.31 21.64 35.91
C GLY A 19 -1.65 23.03 35.92
N ALA A 20 -0.68 23.24 35.04
CA ALA A 20 -0.51 24.50 34.30
C ALA A 20 0.49 24.32 33.15
N GLY A 21 -0.03 24.32 31.92
CA GLY A 21 0.64 24.85 30.73
C GLY A 21 1.90 24.16 30.23
N ASN A 22 1.77 23.37 29.16
CA ASN A 22 2.64 23.64 28.02
C ASN A 22 1.96 23.36 26.69
N ALA A 23 1.67 24.45 25.99
CA ALA A 23 1.22 24.47 24.62
C ALA A 23 2.28 23.85 23.70
N LYS A 24 1.79 23.08 22.73
CA LYS A 24 2.39 22.88 21.40
C LYS A 24 3.88 22.52 21.35
N LYS A 25 4.19 21.24 21.51
CA LYS A 25 5.12 20.61 20.56
C LYS A 25 4.28 20.10 19.39
N GLY A 26 4.09 20.97 18.40
CA GLY A 26 3.66 20.55 17.08
C GLY A 26 4.64 19.51 16.59
N MET A 27 4.26 18.23 16.72
CA MET A 27 4.89 17.17 15.97
C MET A 27 4.69 17.59 14.51
N LYS A 28 5.76 18.10 13.88
CA LYS A 28 5.81 18.28 12.44
C LYS A 28 5.37 16.94 11.89
N SER A 29 4.11 16.85 11.45
CA SER A 29 3.64 15.72 10.68
C SER A 29 4.60 15.66 9.51
N LYS A 30 5.48 14.65 9.50
CA LYS A 30 6.19 14.31 8.27
C LYS A 30 5.13 14.31 7.17
N PRO A 31 5.35 14.98 6.03
CA PRO A 31 4.37 14.96 4.97
C PRO A 31 4.02 13.49 4.75
N ALA A 32 2.74 13.15 4.96
CA ALA A 32 2.25 11.82 4.68
C ALA A 32 2.65 11.57 3.23
N ARG A 33 3.59 10.63 3.01
CA ARG A 33 4.01 10.30 1.65
C ARG A 33 2.74 9.94 0.92
N SER A 34 2.37 10.78 -0.07
CA SER A 34 1.20 10.53 -0.88
C SER A 34 1.38 9.16 -1.52
N VAL A 35 0.49 8.24 -1.20
CA VAL A 35 0.47 6.92 -1.83
C VAL A 35 0.33 7.15 -3.34
N PRO A 36 1.20 6.56 -4.18
CA PRO A 36 1.07 6.68 -5.62
C PRO A 36 -0.32 6.24 -6.08
N ALA A 37 -0.95 6.97 -7.01
CA ALA A 37 -2.31 6.69 -7.46
C ALA A 37 -2.49 5.25 -7.96
N ILE A 38 -1.48 4.71 -8.67
CA ILE A 38 -1.50 3.32 -9.14
C ILE A 38 -1.49 2.31 -8.00
N LEU A 39 -0.77 2.60 -6.91
CA LEU A 39 -0.73 1.71 -5.75
C LEU A 39 -2.10 1.71 -5.05
N GLN A 40 -2.75 2.87 -4.95
CA GLN A 40 -4.11 2.97 -4.43
C GLN A 40 -5.09 2.17 -5.30
N ALA A 41 -5.02 2.32 -6.62
CA ALA A 41 -5.88 1.56 -7.54
C ALA A 41 -5.71 0.04 -7.40
N ILE A 42 -4.48 -0.46 -7.19
CA ILE A 42 -4.24 -1.89 -6.93
C ILE A 42 -4.84 -2.31 -5.59
N MET A 43 -4.74 -1.48 -4.55
CA MET A 43 -5.31 -1.79 -3.23
C MET A 43 -6.84 -1.86 -3.28
N ASP A 44 -7.48 -0.97 -4.03
CA ASP A 44 -8.94 -0.86 -4.13
C ASP A 44 -9.56 -1.87 -5.11
N TYR A 45 -8.76 -2.49 -5.98
CA TYR A 45 -9.23 -3.55 -6.88
C TYR A 45 -9.83 -4.71 -6.08
N ASP A 46 -11.02 -5.19 -6.43
CA ASP A 46 -11.59 -6.40 -5.84
C ASP A 46 -11.40 -7.57 -6.79
N ASN A 47 -10.89 -8.69 -6.27
CA ASN A 47 -10.69 -9.93 -7.01
C ASN A 47 -11.24 -11.15 -6.25
N SER A 48 -12.13 -10.93 -5.28
CA SER A 48 -12.68 -11.97 -4.41
C SER A 48 -13.59 -12.97 -5.14
N ASP A 49 -14.18 -12.59 -6.27
CA ASP A 49 -15.08 -13.42 -7.09
C ASP A 49 -14.39 -14.06 -8.31
N HIS A 50 -13.10 -13.81 -8.51
CA HIS A 50 -12.32 -14.39 -9.61
C HIS A 50 -12.01 -15.88 -9.34
N LYS A 51 -12.89 -16.76 -9.84
CA LYS A 51 -12.82 -18.22 -9.61
C LYS A 51 -11.95 -18.98 -10.61
N SER A 52 -11.64 -18.39 -11.76
CA SER A 52 -10.87 -19.03 -12.83
C SER A 52 -9.38 -18.86 -12.60
N MET A 53 -8.63 -19.96 -12.59
CA MET A 53 -7.17 -19.95 -12.43
C MET A 53 -6.47 -19.99 -13.79
N VAL A 54 -5.47 -19.13 -13.98
CA VAL A 54 -4.60 -19.09 -15.16
C VAL A 54 -3.14 -19.21 -14.71
N HIS A 55 -2.41 -20.19 -15.26
CA HIS A 55 -0.99 -20.35 -15.00
C HIS A 55 -0.15 -19.57 -16.02
N ALA A 56 0.35 -18.41 -15.62
CA ALA A 56 1.26 -17.60 -16.44
C ALA A 56 2.73 -17.93 -16.14
N ARG A 57 3.59 -17.90 -17.17
CA ARG A 57 5.04 -18.02 -17.02
C ARG A 57 5.65 -16.63 -16.92
N PHE A 58 6.51 -16.43 -15.92
CA PHE A 58 7.30 -15.22 -15.73
C PHE A 58 8.78 -15.59 -15.71
N ASN A 59 9.65 -14.64 -16.07
CA ASN A 59 11.08 -14.84 -15.90
C ASN A 59 11.48 -14.71 -14.41
N ALA A 60 12.69 -15.17 -14.06
CA ALA A 60 13.14 -15.20 -12.66
C ALA A 60 13.16 -13.81 -12.02
N ASP A 61 13.60 -12.79 -12.77
CA ASP A 61 13.70 -11.41 -12.28
C ASP A 61 12.32 -10.82 -11.95
N GLN A 62 11.32 -11.08 -12.80
CA GLN A 62 9.94 -10.65 -12.59
C GLN A 62 9.33 -11.32 -11.35
N VAL A 63 9.57 -12.62 -11.15
CA VAL A 63 9.10 -13.34 -9.96
C VAL A 63 9.72 -12.75 -8.70
N ALA A 64 11.03 -12.46 -8.72
CA ALA A 64 11.72 -11.84 -7.59
C ALA A 64 11.20 -10.42 -7.32
N LEU A 65 10.91 -9.64 -8.36
CA LEU A 65 10.31 -8.31 -8.24
C LEU A 65 8.91 -8.37 -7.61
N MET A 66 8.06 -9.29 -8.09
CA MET A 66 6.70 -9.48 -7.56
C MET A 66 6.72 -9.93 -6.10
N ALA A 67 7.66 -10.81 -5.71
CA ALA A 67 7.83 -11.21 -4.32
C ALA A 67 8.22 -10.03 -3.42
N ARG A 68 9.16 -9.18 -3.85
CA ARG A 68 9.55 -7.96 -3.13
C ARG A 68 8.41 -6.96 -3.04
N PHE A 69 7.65 -6.79 -4.12
CA PHE A 69 6.46 -5.94 -4.14
C PHE A 69 5.43 -6.40 -3.11
N LYS A 70 5.13 -7.70 -3.06
CA LYS A 70 4.23 -8.29 -2.06
C LYS A 70 4.70 -8.01 -0.64
N ILE A 71 5.99 -8.22 -0.35
CA ILE A 71 6.55 -7.93 0.99
C ILE A 71 6.45 -6.44 1.34
N ALA A 72 6.71 -5.55 0.39
CA ALA A 72 6.73 -4.11 0.63
C ALA A 72 5.33 -3.49 0.80
N THR A 73 4.30 -4.07 0.17
CA THR A 73 2.96 -3.49 0.08
C THR A 73 1.87 -4.32 0.76
N ASN A 74 2.18 -5.55 1.14
CA ASN A 74 1.22 -6.57 1.60
C ASN A 74 0.10 -6.89 0.59
N ILE A 75 0.29 -6.55 -0.69
CA ILE A 75 -0.63 -6.90 -1.77
C ILE A 75 -0.28 -8.29 -2.30
N ASP A 76 -1.28 -9.16 -2.44
CA ASP A 76 -1.07 -10.48 -3.01
C ASP A 76 -0.69 -10.42 -4.51
N THR A 77 0.19 -11.33 -4.91
CA THR A 77 0.68 -11.43 -6.29
C THR A 77 -0.44 -11.73 -7.27
N THR A 78 -1.43 -12.55 -6.91
CA THR A 78 -2.57 -12.86 -7.78
C THR A 78 -3.42 -11.63 -8.03
N LYS A 79 -3.64 -10.80 -6.98
CA LYS A 79 -4.33 -9.51 -7.08
C LYS A 79 -3.59 -8.55 -8.00
N LEU A 80 -2.27 -8.43 -7.84
CA LEU A 80 -1.43 -7.61 -8.70
C LEU A 80 -1.55 -8.01 -10.18
N VAL A 81 -1.47 -9.31 -10.47
CA VAL A 81 -1.55 -9.83 -11.85
C VAL A 81 -2.94 -9.61 -12.43
N ALA A 82 -3.99 -9.92 -11.68
CA ALA A 82 -5.38 -9.71 -12.11
C ALA A 82 -5.65 -8.22 -12.41
N PHE A 83 -5.19 -7.32 -11.53
CA PHE A 83 -5.27 -5.88 -11.76
C PHE A 83 -4.50 -5.47 -13.01
N ALA A 84 -3.26 -5.93 -13.18
CA ALA A 84 -2.42 -5.53 -14.31
C ALA A 84 -3.04 -5.92 -15.66
N VAL A 85 -3.64 -7.11 -15.75
CA VAL A 85 -4.34 -7.57 -16.95
C VAL A 85 -5.59 -6.71 -17.20
N ASN A 86 -6.43 -6.48 -16.19
CA ASN A 86 -7.61 -5.62 -16.35
C ASN A 86 -7.22 -4.21 -16.78
N TYR A 87 -6.24 -3.62 -16.10
CA TYR A 87 -5.73 -2.29 -16.39
C TYR A 87 -5.18 -2.18 -17.81
N LEU A 88 -4.44 -3.18 -18.29
CA LEU A 88 -3.93 -3.22 -19.67
C LEU A 88 -5.09 -3.14 -20.69
N PHE A 89 -6.13 -3.96 -20.51
CA PHE A 89 -7.27 -3.98 -21.42
C PHE A 89 -8.14 -2.72 -21.34
N ASP A 90 -8.18 -2.05 -20.19
CA ASP A 90 -8.91 -0.80 -20.03
C ASP A 90 -8.17 0.40 -20.62
N GLN A 91 -6.84 0.43 -20.53
CA GLN A 91 -6.02 1.46 -21.18
C GLN A 91 -5.91 1.29 -22.69
N HIS A 92 -6.02 0.05 -23.18
CA HIS A 92 -5.81 -0.31 -24.59
C HIS A 92 -7.03 -1.02 -25.20
N PRO A 93 -8.13 -0.29 -25.46
CA PRO A 93 -9.36 -0.87 -26.02
C PRO A 93 -9.19 -1.47 -27.42
N GLU A 94 -8.12 -1.11 -28.15
CA GLU A 94 -7.72 -1.74 -29.40
C GLU A 94 -7.50 -3.25 -29.25
N LEU A 95 -7.03 -3.73 -28.10
CA LEU A 95 -6.87 -5.16 -27.84
C LEU A 95 -8.23 -5.86 -27.78
N LYS A 96 -9.23 -5.22 -27.15
CA LYS A 96 -10.62 -5.73 -27.11
C LYS A 96 -11.23 -5.76 -28.52
N LYS A 97 -10.95 -4.73 -29.34
CA LYS A 97 -11.43 -4.65 -30.73
C LYS A 97 -10.82 -5.72 -31.62
N ALA A 98 -9.52 -5.99 -31.52
CA ALA A 98 -8.84 -7.02 -32.28
C ALA A 98 -9.44 -8.42 -32.01
N ILE A 99 -9.75 -8.73 -30.74
CA ILE A 99 -10.44 -9.97 -30.36
C ILE A 99 -11.83 -10.02 -31.00
N THR A 100 -12.60 -8.94 -30.91
CA THR A 100 -13.97 -8.88 -31.47
C THR A 100 -13.97 -9.10 -32.98
N GLN A 101 -13.06 -8.44 -33.70
CA GLN A 101 -12.91 -8.60 -35.15
C GLN A 101 -12.51 -10.04 -35.52
N PHE A 102 -11.60 -10.64 -34.76
CA PHE A 102 -11.23 -12.03 -34.97
C PHE A 102 -12.42 -12.99 -34.77
N MET A 103 -13.22 -12.78 -33.71
CA MET A 103 -14.40 -13.60 -33.43
C MET A 103 -15.51 -13.45 -34.48
N GLN A 104 -15.68 -12.26 -35.07
CA GLN A 104 -16.66 -12.03 -36.13
C GLN A 104 -16.24 -12.64 -37.48
N ASN A 105 -14.94 -12.67 -37.76
CA ASN A 105 -14.40 -13.23 -39.00
C ASN A 105 -14.19 -14.76 -38.92
N SER A 106 -14.08 -15.29 -37.71
CA SER A 106 -14.00 -16.72 -37.45
C SER A 106 -15.41 -17.25 -37.25
N ASN A 107 -16.06 -17.75 -38.31
CA ASN A 107 -17.30 -18.53 -38.22
C ASN A 107 -17.05 -19.84 -37.44
N LEU A 108 -16.92 -19.74 -36.12
CA LEU A 108 -17.07 -20.84 -35.17
C LEU A 108 -18.54 -20.95 -34.76
#